data_AF-A0A9R0V3F0-F1
#
_entry.id   AF-A0A9R0V3F0-F1
#
_cell.length_a   1.000
_cell.length_b   1.000
_cell.length_c   1.000
_cell.angle_alpha   90.00
_cell.angle_beta   90.00
_cell.angle_gamma   90.00
#
_symmetry.space_group_name_H-M   'P 1'
#
loop_
_entity.id
_entity.type
_entity.pdbx_description
1 polymer ?
#
loop_
_entity_poly.entity_id
_entity_poly.type
_entity_poly.pdbx_seq_one_letter_code
_entity_poly.pdbx_strand_id
1 'polypeptide(L)'
;MTVFLCLQMDIEPTLALPFNIQAVPKKVNWEDHIPRNSSEWNSQMAVCKLFDERPVWPRQSLYERLIDDGVHVSTSQFKSLLFKAGYYFSTGPFGKFWIKKEYDPRKDPESRIYQRIDFRMPPELRNLQTKRHNGSEKWSEMCKLERMPSKSFIFLQLFELKDDFIQAEIRKPSHQSTCSVSN
;
A
#
# COMPACT_ATOMS: atom_id res chain seq x y z
N MET A 1 -10.56 20.79 15.04
CA MET A 1 -10.94 20.55 13.62
C MET A 1 -9.90 21.24 12.75
N THR A 2 -8.88 20.51 12.30
CA THR A 2 -7.86 21.07 11.41
C THR A 2 -8.13 20.52 10.01
N VAL A 3 -8.92 21.27 9.25
CA VAL A 3 -9.03 21.08 7.81
C VAL A 3 -7.73 21.65 7.24
N PHE A 4 -6.76 20.79 6.95
CA PHE A 4 -5.60 21.17 6.18
C PHE A 4 -6.09 21.52 4.77
N LEU A 5 -6.03 22.81 4.44
CA LEU A 5 -6.12 23.32 3.07
C LEU A 5 -4.99 22.70 2.24
N CYS A 6 -5.26 21.52 1.68
CA CYS A 6 -4.62 21.12 0.44
C CYS A 6 -5.23 22.03 -0.63
N LEU A 7 -4.38 22.68 -1.43
CA LEU A 7 -4.79 23.45 -2.61
C LEU A 7 -5.96 22.72 -3.31
N GLN A 8 -7.02 23.48 -3.56
CA GLN A 8 -8.37 23.01 -3.91
C GLN A 8 -8.37 22.34 -5.29
N MET A 9 -7.81 21.15 -5.35
CA MET A 9 -8.09 20.16 -6.37
C MET A 9 -9.39 19.48 -5.95
N ASP A 10 -10.35 19.33 -6.86
CA ASP A 10 -11.56 18.53 -6.65
C ASP A 10 -11.18 17.04 -6.62
N ILE A 11 -10.50 16.63 -5.54
CA ILE A 11 -10.08 15.25 -5.35
C ILE A 11 -11.26 14.52 -4.71
N GLU A 12 -11.89 13.63 -5.50
CA GLU A 12 -12.84 12.64 -4.98
C GLU A 12 -12.26 11.93 -3.74
N PRO A 13 -13.10 11.44 -2.80
CA PRO A 13 -12.58 10.77 -1.61
C PRO A 13 -11.62 9.63 -2.00
N THR A 14 -10.35 9.76 -1.64
CA THR A 14 -9.31 8.75 -1.93
C THR A 14 -9.02 7.84 -0.75
N LEU A 15 -9.65 8.11 0.41
CA LEU A 15 -9.32 7.47 1.67
C LEU A 15 -10.47 6.65 2.19
N ALA A 16 -10.13 5.46 2.69
CA ALA A 16 -11.04 4.60 3.45
C ALA A 16 -12.34 4.30 2.69
N LEU A 17 -12.25 4.13 1.37
CA LEU A 17 -13.41 3.85 0.54
C LEU A 17 -14.08 2.53 0.95
N PRO A 18 -15.41 2.47 0.92
CA PRO A 18 -16.10 1.21 1.17
C PRO A 18 -15.79 0.22 0.04
N PHE A 19 -15.60 -1.04 0.38
CA PHE A 19 -15.22 -2.08 -0.59
C PHE A 19 -16.26 -2.30 -1.70
N ASN A 20 -17.53 -1.96 -1.44
CA ASN A 20 -18.65 -2.11 -2.38
C ASN A 20 -18.95 -0.83 -3.20
N ILE A 21 -18.01 0.12 -3.28
CA ILE A 21 -18.17 1.31 -4.13
C ILE A 21 -18.40 0.92 -5.60
N GLN A 22 -19.30 1.62 -6.29
CA GLN A 22 -19.68 1.31 -7.67
C GLN A 22 -18.56 1.57 -8.69
N ALA A 23 -17.85 2.68 -8.51
CA ALA A 23 -16.73 3.06 -9.36
C ALA A 23 -15.55 3.49 -8.48
N VAL A 24 -14.34 3.15 -8.90
CA VAL A 24 -13.10 3.58 -8.23
C VAL A 24 -12.74 5.00 -8.67
N PRO A 25 -11.97 5.76 -7.85
CA PRO A 25 -11.62 7.13 -8.18
C PRO A 25 -10.88 7.24 -9.51
N LYS A 26 -11.27 8.24 -10.30
CA LYS A 26 -10.64 8.56 -11.59
C LYS A 26 -9.23 9.13 -11.42
N LYS A 27 -8.45 9.13 -12.51
CA LYS A 27 -7.15 9.79 -12.56
C LYS A 27 -7.34 11.29 -12.30
N VAL A 28 -6.41 11.85 -11.56
CA VAL A 28 -6.32 13.28 -11.27
C VAL A 28 -5.27 13.87 -12.20
N ASN A 29 -5.58 14.98 -12.85
CA ASN A 29 -4.66 15.72 -13.73
C ASN A 29 -3.72 16.60 -12.87
N TRP A 30 -2.89 15.97 -12.05
CA TRP A 30 -1.93 16.69 -11.22
C TRP A 30 -0.85 17.37 -12.08
N GLU A 31 -0.65 16.91 -13.31
CA GLU A 31 0.30 17.45 -14.29
C GLU A 31 0.00 18.91 -14.65
N ASP A 32 -1.26 19.34 -14.55
CA ASP A 32 -1.68 20.72 -14.84
C ASP A 32 -1.45 21.66 -13.65
N HIS A 33 -1.23 21.11 -12.46
CA HIS A 33 -1.20 21.85 -11.19
C HIS A 33 0.18 21.91 -10.56
N ILE A 34 1.10 21.04 -10.98
CA ILE A 34 2.45 20.95 -10.45
C ILE A 34 3.44 21.46 -11.50
N PRO A 35 4.31 22.45 -11.19
CA PRO A 35 5.31 22.93 -12.15
C PRO A 35 6.31 21.82 -12.53
N ARG A 36 6.50 21.59 -13.84
CA ARG A 36 7.33 20.50 -14.40
C ARG A 36 8.76 20.43 -13.87
N ASN A 37 9.36 21.56 -13.53
CA ASN A 37 10.76 21.63 -13.08
C ASN A 37 10.89 21.66 -11.54
N SER A 38 9.81 21.39 -10.81
CA SER A 38 9.82 21.37 -9.35
C SER A 38 10.26 20.03 -8.79
N SER A 39 10.76 20.04 -7.54
CA SER A 39 11.01 18.81 -6.80
C SER A 39 9.73 17.99 -6.58
N GLU A 40 8.58 18.65 -6.39
CA GLU A 40 7.28 17.99 -6.25
C GLU A 40 6.90 17.21 -7.52
N TRP A 41 7.14 17.77 -8.71
CA TRP A 41 6.92 17.06 -9.98
C TRP A 41 7.72 15.76 -10.04
N ASN A 42 9.01 15.85 -9.72
CA ASN A 42 9.89 14.68 -9.75
C ASN A 42 9.45 13.61 -8.74
N SER A 43 9.07 14.01 -7.53
CA SER A 43 8.54 13.07 -6.53
C SER A 43 7.18 12.47 -6.94
N GLN A 44 6.30 13.25 -7.56
CA GLN A 44 5.00 12.77 -8.04
C GLN A 44 5.17 11.78 -9.20
N MET A 45 6.05 12.09 -10.15
CA MET A 45 6.44 11.18 -11.23
C MET A 45 7.00 9.86 -10.68
N ALA A 46 7.88 9.92 -9.67
CA ALA A 46 8.42 8.72 -9.05
C ALA A 46 7.33 7.84 -8.43
N VAL A 47 6.38 8.42 -7.68
CA VAL A 47 5.24 7.68 -7.12
C VAL A 47 4.37 7.06 -8.22
N CYS A 48 4.05 7.81 -9.27
CA CYS A 48 3.27 7.30 -10.40
C CYS A 48 3.97 6.13 -11.11
N LYS A 49 5.29 6.23 -11.33
CA LYS A 49 6.10 5.15 -11.91
C LYS A 49 6.02 3.87 -11.08
N LEU A 50 6.09 3.96 -9.75
CA LEU A 50 5.94 2.78 -8.88
C LEU A 50 4.55 2.15 -8.96
N PHE A 51 3.50 2.96 -9.16
CA PHE A 51 2.15 2.45 -9.42
C PHE A 51 2.00 1.82 -10.80
N ASP A 52 2.77 2.25 -11.80
CA ASP A 52 2.83 1.61 -13.12
C ASP A 52 3.54 0.25 -13.05
N GLU A 53 4.58 0.13 -12.23
CA GLU A 53 5.29 -1.14 -11.99
C GLU A 53 4.44 -2.15 -11.20
N ARG A 54 3.67 -1.67 -10.21
CA ARG A 54 2.76 -2.48 -9.40
C ARG A 54 1.54 -1.65 -9.00
N PRO A 55 0.31 -2.08 -9.28
CA PRO A 55 -0.85 -1.22 -9.07
C PRO A 55 -1.33 -1.14 -7.61
N VAL A 56 -0.86 -2.02 -6.72
CA VAL A 56 -1.28 -2.08 -5.30
C VAL A 56 -0.06 -2.20 -4.39
N TRP A 57 0.06 -1.28 -3.43
CA TRP A 57 1.21 -1.19 -2.52
C TRP A 57 0.79 -1.06 -1.05
N PRO A 58 1.44 -1.77 -0.12
CA PRO A 58 1.49 -1.36 1.28
C PRO A 58 2.20 0.00 1.40
N ARG A 59 1.73 0.85 2.32
CA ARG A 59 2.26 2.21 2.51
C ARG A 59 3.75 2.19 2.84
N GLN A 60 4.19 1.24 3.67
CA GLN A 60 5.58 1.09 4.10
C GLN A 60 6.49 0.73 2.92
N SER A 61 6.13 -0.29 2.14
CA SER A 61 6.92 -0.74 0.99
C SER A 61 7.09 0.34 -0.06
N LEU A 62 6.03 1.10 -0.34
CA LEU A 62 6.09 2.19 -1.32
C LEU A 62 7.02 3.32 -0.83
N TYR A 63 7.01 3.60 0.47
CA TYR A 63 7.89 4.59 1.07
C TYR A 63 9.36 4.15 1.08
N GLU A 64 9.65 2.91 1.49
CA GLU A 64 11.00 2.33 1.44
C GLU A 64 11.53 2.30 0.00
N ARG A 65 10.70 1.91 -0.97
CA ARG A 65 11.08 1.87 -2.38
C ARG A 65 11.46 3.25 -2.94
N LEU A 66 10.74 4.30 -2.56
CA LEU A 66 11.10 5.67 -2.94
C LEU A 66 12.47 6.07 -2.37
N ILE A 67 12.75 5.72 -1.11
CA ILE A 67 14.05 5.98 -0.48
C ILE A 67 15.17 5.24 -1.21
N ASP A 68 14.95 3.97 -1.53
CA ASP A 68 15.92 3.15 -2.27
C ASP A 68 16.21 3.72 -3.67
N ASP A 69 15.21 4.34 -4.30
CA ASP A 69 15.34 5.05 -5.58
C ASP A 69 15.89 6.49 -5.43
N GLY A 70 16.32 6.89 -4.24
CA GLY A 70 16.92 8.21 -3.96
C GLY A 70 15.92 9.37 -3.80
N VAL A 71 14.63 9.06 -3.68
CA VAL A 71 13.56 10.06 -3.52
C VAL A 71 13.23 10.24 -2.04
N HIS A 72 13.77 11.32 -1.46
CA HIS A 72 13.53 11.66 -0.06
C HIS A 72 12.38 12.67 0.08
N VAL A 73 11.29 12.22 0.70
CA VAL A 73 10.10 13.04 0.98
C VAL A 73 9.69 12.91 2.43
N SER A 74 9.22 14.01 3.03
CA SER A 74 8.63 13.97 4.37
C SER A 74 7.32 13.17 4.39
N THR A 75 6.88 12.75 5.57
CA THR A 75 5.62 12.01 5.74
C THR A 75 4.39 12.75 5.20
N SER A 76 4.35 14.07 5.35
CA SER A 76 3.27 14.92 4.85
C SER A 76 3.30 15.04 3.32
N GLN A 77 4.48 15.25 2.74
CA GLN A 77 4.68 15.23 1.29
C GLN A 77 4.26 13.88 0.71
N PHE A 78 4.75 12.77 1.28
CA PHE A 78 4.38 11.43 0.82
C PHE A 78 2.87 11.20 0.86
N LYS A 79 2.19 11.64 1.92
CA LYS A 79 0.71 11.59 2.01
C LYS A 79 0.04 12.37 0.88
N SER A 80 0.53 13.58 0.57
CA SER A 80 0.04 14.40 -0.55
C SER A 80 0.23 13.69 -1.91
N LEU A 81 1.40 13.10 -2.15
CA LEU A 81 1.69 12.39 -3.39
C LEU A 81 0.76 11.19 -3.61
N LEU A 82 0.48 10.44 -2.55
CA LEU A 82 -0.44 9.30 -2.61
C LEU A 82 -1.88 9.72 -2.92
N PHE A 83 -2.34 10.86 -2.41
CA PHE A 83 -3.70 11.34 -2.68
C PHE A 83 -3.90 11.71 -4.15
N LYS A 84 -2.83 12.14 -4.82
CA LYS A 84 -2.83 12.43 -6.26
C LYS A 84 -2.73 11.16 -7.12
N ALA A 85 -1.98 10.16 -6.67
CA ALA A 85 -1.69 8.96 -7.45
C ALA A 85 -2.67 7.79 -7.23
N GLY A 86 -3.26 7.68 -6.04
CA GLY A 86 -3.97 6.48 -5.63
C GLY A 86 -5.10 6.71 -4.64
N TYR A 87 -5.69 5.60 -4.22
CA TYR A 87 -6.75 5.53 -3.21
C TYR A 87 -6.58 4.27 -2.35
N TYR A 88 -7.39 4.07 -1.31
CA TYR A 88 -7.44 2.78 -0.61
C TYR A 88 -8.84 2.44 -0.09
N PHE A 89 -9.14 1.14 -0.05
CA PHE A 89 -10.33 0.63 0.63
C PHE A 89 -10.13 0.57 2.15
N SER A 90 -11.16 0.85 2.93
CA SER A 90 -11.13 0.71 4.40
C SER A 90 -11.00 -0.75 4.84
N THR A 91 -11.66 -1.66 4.13
CA THR A 91 -11.77 -3.09 4.44
C THR A 91 -11.61 -3.96 3.19
N GLY A 92 -11.79 -5.27 3.34
CA GLY A 92 -11.69 -6.24 2.24
C GLY A 92 -10.27 -6.72 1.93
N PRO A 93 -10.10 -7.54 0.88
CA PRO A 93 -8.83 -8.19 0.54
C PRO A 93 -7.70 -7.21 0.23
N PHE A 94 -8.02 -6.00 -0.24
CA PHE A 94 -7.04 -4.94 -0.53
C PHE A 94 -7.06 -3.80 0.50
N GLY A 95 -7.77 -3.99 1.62
CA GLY A 95 -8.03 -2.93 2.58
C GLY A 95 -6.74 -2.40 3.21
N LYS A 96 -6.62 -1.07 3.29
CA LYS A 96 -5.47 -0.29 3.78
C LYS A 96 -4.22 -0.29 2.88
N PHE A 97 -4.24 -0.98 1.74
CA PHE A 97 -3.20 -0.83 0.71
C PHE A 97 -3.57 0.27 -0.27
N TRP A 98 -2.56 0.99 -0.73
CA TRP A 98 -2.69 2.02 -1.74
C TRP A 98 -2.82 1.41 -3.12
N ILE A 99 -3.84 1.83 -3.85
CA ILE A 99 -4.23 1.32 -5.16
C ILE A 99 -4.12 2.46 -6.14
N LYS A 100 -3.52 2.22 -7.30
CA LYS A 100 -3.45 3.18 -8.41
C LYS A 100 -4.85 3.66 -8.79
N LYS A 101 -5.03 4.97 -9.00
CA LYS A 101 -6.30 5.51 -9.54
C LYS A 101 -6.64 4.85 -10.88
N GLU A 102 -7.95 4.72 -11.15
CA GLU A 102 -8.50 4.00 -12.32
C GLU A 102 -8.30 2.48 -12.35
N TYR A 103 -7.45 1.92 -11.49
CA TYR A 103 -7.30 0.47 -11.36
C TYR A 103 -8.25 -0.07 -10.29
N ASP A 104 -9.09 -1.04 -10.66
CA ASP A 104 -10.00 -1.72 -9.73
C ASP A 104 -9.56 -3.17 -9.54
N PRO A 105 -8.86 -3.52 -8.44
CA PRO A 105 -8.34 -4.86 -8.23
C PRO A 105 -9.45 -5.90 -7.98
N ARG A 106 -10.71 -5.48 -7.83
CA ARG A 106 -11.87 -6.37 -7.72
C ARG A 106 -12.28 -6.96 -9.08
N LYS A 107 -11.88 -6.30 -10.17
CA LYS A 107 -12.24 -6.66 -11.55
C LYS A 107 -11.11 -7.40 -12.29
N ASP A 108 -9.94 -7.51 -11.66
CA ASP A 108 -8.76 -8.14 -12.23
C ASP A 108 -8.37 -9.38 -11.40
N PRO A 109 -8.59 -10.61 -11.91
CA PRO A 109 -8.21 -11.83 -11.22
C PRO A 109 -6.72 -11.92 -10.87
N GLU A 110 -5.83 -11.31 -11.67
CA GLU A 110 -4.39 -11.30 -11.42
C GLU A 110 -4.02 -10.45 -10.20
N SER A 111 -4.92 -9.55 -9.76
CA SER A 111 -4.76 -8.80 -8.51
C SER A 111 -4.71 -9.67 -7.26
N ARG A 112 -5.08 -10.96 -7.34
CA ARG A 112 -5.10 -11.85 -6.16
C ARG A 112 -3.78 -11.85 -5.39
N ILE A 113 -2.65 -11.77 -6.08
CA ILE A 113 -1.32 -11.72 -5.42
C ILE A 113 -1.11 -10.44 -4.60
N TYR A 114 -1.91 -9.40 -4.81
CA TYR A 114 -1.84 -8.14 -4.06
C TYR A 114 -2.76 -8.08 -2.85
N GLN A 115 -3.48 -9.15 -2.55
CA GLN A 115 -4.32 -9.23 -1.37
C GLN A 115 -3.50 -9.18 -0.08
N ARG A 116 -4.16 -8.75 1.00
CA ARG A 116 -3.59 -8.66 2.34
C ARG A 116 -3.78 -9.96 3.11
N ILE A 117 -2.84 -10.26 3.98
CA ILE A 117 -2.96 -11.25 5.05
C ILE A 117 -2.81 -10.56 6.41
N ASP A 118 -3.68 -10.90 7.35
CA ASP A 118 -3.62 -10.44 8.73
C ASP A 118 -2.69 -11.37 9.52
N PHE A 119 -1.53 -10.86 9.92
CA PHE A 119 -0.59 -11.58 10.76
C PHE A 119 -0.68 -11.05 12.19
N ARG A 120 -1.17 -11.88 13.11
CA ARG A 120 -1.40 -11.53 14.52
C ARG A 120 -0.33 -12.12 15.41
N MET A 121 0.28 -11.29 16.24
CA MET A 121 1.33 -11.65 17.18
C MET A 121 0.74 -11.98 18.56
N PRO A 122 0.85 -13.24 19.03
CA PRO A 122 0.50 -13.61 20.39
C PRO A 122 1.26 -12.73 21.41
N PRO A 123 0.60 -12.24 22.48
CA PRO A 123 1.25 -11.41 23.49
C PRO A 123 2.51 -12.05 24.11
N GLU A 124 2.51 -13.37 24.27
CA GLU A 124 3.58 -14.16 24.87
C GLU A 124 4.86 -14.06 24.05
N LEU A 125 4.74 -14.10 22.72
CA LEU A 125 5.87 -14.01 21.79
C LEU A 125 6.40 -12.57 21.67
N ARG A 126 5.54 -11.57 21.82
CA ARG A 126 5.92 -10.15 21.74
C ARG A 126 6.86 -9.73 22.86
N ASN A 127 6.59 -10.21 24.08
CA ASN A 127 7.36 -9.86 25.27
C ASN A 127 8.76 -10.51 25.29
N LEU A 128 8.97 -11.58 24.54
CA LEU A 128 10.29 -12.22 24.41
C LEU A 128 11.26 -11.38 23.56
N GLN A 129 10.74 -10.54 22.66
CA GLN A 129 11.56 -9.82 21.68
C GLN A 129 12.02 -8.44 22.13
N THR A 130 11.23 -7.75 22.96
CA THR A 130 11.55 -6.39 23.45
C THR A 130 12.91 -6.30 24.15
N LYS A 131 13.45 -7.44 24.62
CA LYS A 131 14.76 -7.51 25.29
C LYS A 131 15.96 -7.59 24.33
N ARG A 132 15.78 -7.85 23.04
CA ARG A 132 16.90 -8.27 22.15
C ARG A 132 17.34 -7.27 21.08
N HIS A 133 16.58 -6.23 20.73
CA HIS A 133 16.90 -5.45 19.52
C HIS A 133 16.69 -3.92 19.66
N ASN A 134 17.74 -3.17 19.31
CA ASN A 134 17.83 -1.70 19.35
C ASN A 134 17.82 -1.03 17.94
N GLY A 135 17.39 -1.74 16.89
CA GLY A 135 17.39 -1.26 15.51
C GLY A 135 15.99 -0.94 14.96
N SER A 136 15.90 -0.13 13.91
CA SER A 136 14.63 0.11 13.19
C SER A 136 14.18 -1.15 12.45
N GLU A 137 12.89 -1.47 12.56
CA GLU A 137 12.28 -2.61 11.86
C GLU A 137 12.15 -2.27 10.36
N LYS A 138 12.91 -2.95 9.50
CA LYS A 138 12.76 -2.83 8.04
C LYS A 138 11.60 -3.69 7.55
N TRP A 139 10.72 -3.13 6.74
CA TRP A 139 9.56 -3.87 6.21
C TRP A 139 9.97 -5.07 5.35
N SER A 140 11.03 -4.91 4.56
CA SER A 140 11.60 -5.99 3.74
C SER A 140 12.00 -7.24 4.54
N GLU A 141 12.47 -7.10 5.78
CA GLU A 141 12.81 -8.24 6.65
C GLU A 141 11.55 -8.93 7.18
N MET A 142 10.51 -8.16 7.51
CA MET A 142 9.22 -8.72 7.93
C MET A 142 8.57 -9.53 6.81
N CYS A 143 8.74 -9.10 5.56
CA CYS A 143 8.25 -9.81 4.38
C CYS A 143 8.95 -11.16 4.14
N LYS A 144 10.15 -11.38 4.70
CA LYS A 144 10.82 -12.69 4.68
C LYS A 144 10.34 -13.62 5.80
N LEU A 145 9.53 -13.13 6.73
CA LEU A 145 9.13 -13.84 7.95
C LEU A 145 10.31 -14.26 8.84
N GLU A 146 11.50 -13.71 8.60
CA GLU A 146 12.72 -13.94 9.40
C GLU A 146 12.69 -13.15 10.71
N ARG A 147 11.85 -12.11 10.79
CA ARG A 147 11.69 -11.25 11.96
C ARG A 147 10.22 -11.09 12.30
N MET A 148 9.90 -11.32 13.57
CA MET A 148 8.54 -11.09 14.08
C MET A 148 8.30 -9.58 14.27
N PRO A 149 7.08 -9.09 14.02
CA PRO A 149 6.71 -7.71 14.30
C PRO A 149 6.64 -7.41 15.80
N SER A 150 7.09 -6.22 16.19
CA SER A 150 6.83 -5.62 17.51
C SER A 150 5.35 -5.37 17.79
N LYS A 151 4.54 -5.15 16.74
CA LYS A 151 3.11 -4.84 16.83
C LYS A 151 2.27 -6.09 17.10
N SER A 152 1.09 -5.90 17.71
CA SER A 152 0.12 -6.98 17.94
C SER A 152 -0.43 -7.60 16.67
N PHE A 153 -0.46 -6.85 15.59
CA PHE A 153 -0.80 -7.34 14.26
C PHE A 153 -0.17 -6.45 13.20
N ILE A 154 0.02 -7.03 12.02
CA ILE A 154 0.46 -6.34 10.80
C ILE A 154 -0.34 -6.86 9.61
N PHE A 155 -0.45 -6.06 8.56
CA PHE A 155 -1.03 -6.51 7.28
C PHE A 155 0.09 -6.66 6.26
N LEU A 156 0.40 -7.89 5.89
CA LEU A 156 1.38 -8.19 4.84
C LEU A 156 0.65 -8.33 3.50
N GLN A 157 1.30 -7.96 2.41
CA GLN A 157 0.80 -8.25 1.07
C GLN A 157 1.35 -9.59 0.60
N LEU A 158 0.50 -10.46 0.03
CA LEU A 158 0.90 -11.78 -0.44
C LEU A 158 2.09 -11.73 -1.41
N PHE A 159 2.10 -10.77 -2.34
CA PHE A 159 3.18 -10.52 -3.29
C PHE A 159 4.54 -10.25 -2.62
N GLU A 160 4.55 -9.68 -1.41
CA GLU A 160 5.79 -9.28 -0.76
C GLU A 160 6.44 -10.43 0.02
N LEU A 161 5.69 -11.49 0.34
CA LEU A 161 6.21 -12.64 1.08
C LEU A 161 7.37 -13.30 0.33
N LYS A 162 8.55 -13.36 0.94
CA LYS A 162 9.79 -13.87 0.33
C LYS A 162 10.11 -15.30 0.79
N ASP A 163 9.15 -16.19 0.61
CA ASP A 163 9.31 -17.62 0.85
C ASP A 163 8.81 -18.38 -0.38
N ASP A 164 9.66 -19.26 -0.94
CA ASP A 164 9.39 -19.93 -2.21
C ASP A 164 8.20 -20.89 -2.12
N PHE A 165 8.05 -21.59 -0.99
CA PHE A 165 6.93 -22.49 -0.77
C PHE A 165 5.61 -21.71 -0.69
N ILE A 166 5.57 -20.65 0.12
CA ILE A 166 4.39 -19.78 0.25
C ILE A 166 4.04 -19.15 -1.10
N GLN A 167 5.04 -18.67 -1.84
CA GLN A 167 4.81 -18.09 -3.17
C GLN A 167 4.30 -19.12 -4.18
N ALA A 168 4.76 -20.38 -4.12
CA ALA A 168 4.22 -21.46 -4.95
C ALA A 168 2.73 -21.72 -4.62
N GLU A 169 2.37 -21.72 -3.33
CA GLU A 169 0.97 -21.88 -2.89
C GLU A 169 0.08 -20.72 -3.35
N ILE A 170 0.54 -19.46 -3.21
CA ILE A 170 -0.20 -18.27 -3.66
C ILE A 170 -0.49 -18.32 -5.17
N ARG A 171 0.45 -18.84 -5.97
CA ARG A 171 0.34 -18.89 -7.44
C ARG A 171 -0.61 -19.98 -7.95
N LYS A 172 -0.98 -20.96 -7.13
CA LYS A 172 -1.96 -21.99 -7.54
C LYS A 172 -3.27 -21.35 -8.00
N PRO A 173 -3.94 -21.84 -9.04
CA PRO A 173 -5.19 -21.24 -9.53
C PRO A 173 -6.25 -21.12 -8.42
N SER A 174 -7.03 -20.05 -8.45
CA SER A 174 -8.20 -19.91 -7.58
C SER A 174 -9.43 -20.49 -8.26
N HIS A 175 -10.29 -21.16 -7.50
CA HIS A 175 -11.61 -21.59 -7.97
C HIS A 175 -12.67 -20.47 -7.86
N GLN A 176 -12.35 -19.36 -7.19
CA GLN A 176 -13.28 -18.23 -7.03
C GLN A 176 -13.26 -17.35 -8.27
N SER A 177 -14.44 -17.09 -8.84
CA SER A 177 -14.63 -16.21 -9.99
C SER A 177 -14.87 -14.74 -9.62
N THR A 178 -15.09 -14.44 -8.34
CA THR A 178 -15.41 -13.10 -7.85
C THR A 178 -14.55 -12.72 -6.65
N CYS A 179 -14.26 -11.42 -6.51
CA CYS A 179 -13.56 -10.87 -5.36
C CYS A 179 -14.57 -10.42 -4.29
N SER A 180 -14.59 -11.09 -3.13
CA SER A 180 -15.52 -10.80 -2.04
C SER A 180 -14.78 -10.38 -0.76
N VAL A 181 -15.53 -9.80 0.19
CA VAL A 181 -15.06 -9.65 1.58
C VAL A 181 -15.22 -11.00 2.27
N SER A 182 -14.23 -11.41 3.06
CA SER A 182 -14.37 -12.56 3.95
C SER A 182 -15.41 -12.26 5.03
N ASN A 183 -16.35 -13.19 5.24
CA ASN A 183 -17.34 -13.10 6.32
C ASN A 183 -16.68 -13.15 7.71
#